data_AF-A0A5N9D0S5-F1
#
_entry.id   AF-A0A5N9D0S5-F1
#
_cell.length_a   1.000
_cell.length_b   1.000
_cell.length_c   1.000
_cell.angle_alpha   90.00
_cell.angle_beta   90.00
_cell.angle_gamma   90.00
#
_symmetry.space_group_name_H-M   'P 1'
#
loop_
_entity.id
_entity.type
_entity.pdbx_description
1 polymer ?
#
loop_
_entity_poly.entity_id
_entity_poly.type
_entity_poly.pdbx_seq_one_letter_code
_entity_poly.pdbx_strand_id
1 'polypeptide(L)'
;MKYPNRAVGHVSYLDSFALSPKVEGLRPHTISCYVREVRRLGERTDWIGPANIKTDHIRSYIDWLSGPVKPKTVAAAQLGLRRYFRFLIDEKEIEQDPSACIKLVRFRTDPQPTYTN
;
A
#
# COMPACT_ATOMS: atom_id res chain seq x y z
N MET A 1 -27.67 16.30 6.89
CA MET A 1 -26.42 16.07 6.14
C MET A 1 -25.89 14.70 6.55
N LYS A 2 -26.18 13.65 5.77
CA LYS A 2 -25.74 12.29 6.09
C LYS A 2 -24.25 12.22 5.78
N TYR A 3 -23.39 12.09 6.79
CA TYR A 3 -22.01 11.69 6.56
C TYR A 3 -22.07 10.35 5.81
N PRO A 4 -21.63 10.25 4.55
CA PRO A 4 -21.44 8.94 3.96
C PRO A 4 -20.48 8.23 4.92
N ASN A 5 -20.92 7.09 5.43
CA ASN A 5 -20.20 6.32 6.42
C ASN A 5 -18.76 6.14 5.89
N ARG A 6 -17.75 6.69 6.57
CA ARG A 6 -16.37 6.82 6.02
C ARG A 6 -15.88 5.46 5.49
N ALA A 7 -16.20 4.39 6.21
CA ALA A 7 -15.94 3.01 5.80
C ALA A 7 -16.53 2.64 4.42
N VAL A 8 -17.71 3.14 4.06
CA VAL A 8 -18.37 2.85 2.77
C VAL A 8 -17.62 3.50 1.61
N GLY A 9 -17.12 4.74 1.78
CA GLY A 9 -16.28 5.39 0.77
C GLY A 9 -14.94 4.66 0.59
N HIS A 10 -14.33 4.20 1.69
CA HIS A 10 -13.07 3.46 1.64
C HIS A 10 -13.17 2.06 1.04
N VAL A 11 -14.25 1.33 1.31
CA VAL A 11 -14.52 0.04 0.65
C VAL A 11 -14.68 0.25 -0.85
N SER A 12 -15.33 1.34 -1.28
CA SER A 12 -15.42 1.70 -2.70
C SER A 12 -14.04 1.94 -3.34
N TYR A 13 -13.11 2.63 -2.67
CA TYR A 13 -11.76 2.84 -3.21
C TYR A 13 -10.95 1.54 -3.31
N LEU A 14 -11.11 0.60 -2.39
CA LEU A 14 -10.41 -0.69 -2.44
C LEU A 14 -10.88 -1.55 -3.61
N ASP A 15 -12.19 -1.59 -3.84
CA ASP A 15 -12.77 -2.34 -4.95
C ASP A 15 -12.38 -1.72 -6.29
N SER A 16 -12.50 -0.39 -6.44
CA SER A 16 -12.04 0.32 -7.63
C SER A 16 -10.53 0.17 -7.85
N PHE A 17 -9.74 0.28 -6.78
CA PHE A 17 -8.31 0.04 -6.85
C PHE A 17 -7.98 -1.39 -7.28
N ALA A 18 -8.77 -2.41 -6.90
CA ALA A 18 -8.52 -3.78 -7.33
C ALA A 18 -8.79 -3.99 -8.83
N LEU A 19 -9.70 -3.20 -9.42
CA LEU A 19 -10.02 -3.26 -10.84
C LEU A 19 -8.91 -2.69 -11.71
N SER A 20 -8.27 -1.58 -11.31
CA SER A 20 -7.16 -0.96 -12.06
C SER A 20 -6.03 -1.95 -12.44
N PRO A 21 -5.34 -2.63 -11.51
CA PRO A 21 -4.31 -3.60 -11.81
C PRO A 21 -4.84 -4.87 -12.47
N LYS A 22 -6.12 -5.20 -12.28
CA LYS A 22 -6.77 -6.32 -12.96
C LYS A 22 -6.88 -6.06 -14.46
N VAL A 23 -7.28 -4.85 -14.85
CA VAL A 23 -7.34 -4.43 -16.26
C VAL A 23 -5.95 -4.39 -16.89
N GLU A 24 -4.92 -4.04 -16.12
CA GLU A 24 -3.52 -4.13 -16.55
C GLU A 24 -2.94 -5.56 -16.59
N GLY A 25 -3.74 -6.59 -16.28
CA GLY A 25 -3.35 -8.00 -16.40
C GLY A 25 -2.47 -8.53 -15.26
N LEU A 26 -2.46 -7.89 -14.09
CA LEU A 26 -1.73 -8.41 -12.95
C LEU A 26 -2.35 -9.71 -12.42
N ARG A 27 -1.48 -10.57 -11.87
CA ARG A 27 -1.90 -11.83 -11.25
C ARG A 27 -2.83 -11.55 -10.06
N PRO A 28 -3.93 -12.32 -9.88
CA PRO A 28 -4.88 -12.14 -8.78
C PRO A 28 -4.24 -12.13 -7.39
N HIS A 29 -3.23 -12.99 -7.18
CA HIS A 29 -2.49 -13.04 -5.92
C HIS A 29 -1.76 -11.71 -5.62
N THR A 30 -1.16 -11.08 -6.64
CA THR A 30 -0.47 -9.80 -6.49
C THR A 30 -1.46 -8.68 -6.15
N ILE A 31 -2.62 -8.67 -6.81
CA ILE A 31 -3.69 -7.71 -6.54
C ILE A 31 -4.19 -7.87 -5.10
N SER A 32 -4.46 -9.11 -4.67
CA SER A 32 -4.87 -9.41 -3.29
C SER A 32 -3.84 -8.94 -2.26
N CYS A 33 -2.54 -9.12 -2.55
CA CYS A 33 -1.48 -8.58 -1.69
C CYS A 33 -1.57 -7.05 -1.60
N TYR A 34 -1.68 -6.34 -2.72
CA TYR A 34 -1.76 -4.87 -2.70
C TYR A 34 -2.99 -4.37 -1.95
N VAL A 35 -4.18 -4.90 -2.26
CA VAL A 35 -5.43 -4.53 -1.59
C VAL A 35 -5.35 -4.77 -0.09
N ARG A 36 -4.74 -5.89 0.34
CA ARG A 36 -4.55 -6.19 1.77
C ARG A 36 -3.71 -5.14 2.47
N GLU A 37 -2.62 -4.68 1.87
CA GLU A 37 -1.75 -3.68 2.50
C GLU A 37 -2.41 -2.30 2.55
N VAL A 38 -3.19 -1.92 1.53
CA VAL A 38 -3.99 -0.69 1.56
C VAL A 38 -5.07 -0.76 2.64
N ARG A 39 -5.76 -1.91 2.76
CA ARG A 39 -6.76 -2.15 3.82
C ARG A 39 -6.15 -2.01 5.22
N ARG A 40 -4.99 -2.62 5.45
CA ARG A 40 -4.28 -2.53 6.74
C ARG A 40 -3.81 -1.11 7.05
N LEU A 41 -3.37 -0.35 6.05
CA LEU A 41 -3.08 1.07 6.23
C LEU A 41 -4.34 1.82 6.66
N GLY A 42 -5.45 1.62 5.97
CA GLY A 42 -6.74 2.24 6.30
C GLY A 42 -7.20 1.91 7.71
N GLU A 43 -7.14 0.64 8.12
CA GLU A 43 -7.44 0.19 9.49
C GLU A 43 -6.56 0.88 10.54
N ARG A 44 -5.27 1.09 10.26
CA ARG A 44 -4.33 1.74 11.18
C ARG A 44 -4.47 3.25 11.25
N THR A 45 -5.07 3.87 10.25
CA THR A 45 -5.35 5.29 10.23
C THR A 45 -6.82 5.59 10.47
N ASP A 46 -7.57 4.65 11.07
CA ASP A 46 -9.01 4.75 11.34
C ASP A 46 -9.85 5.23 10.14
N TRP A 47 -9.43 4.82 8.94
CA TRP A 47 -10.07 5.20 7.69
C TRP A 47 -10.27 6.72 7.56
N ILE A 48 -9.24 7.49 7.92
CA ILE A 48 -9.15 8.88 7.48
C ILE A 48 -9.17 8.94 5.96
N GLY A 49 -9.86 9.93 5.40
CA GLY A 49 -9.96 10.10 3.96
C GLY A 49 -8.59 10.18 3.28
N PRO A 50 -8.47 9.73 2.01
CA PRO A 50 -7.18 9.60 1.33
C PRO A 50 -6.38 10.92 1.27
N ALA A 51 -7.05 12.07 1.12
CA ALA A 51 -6.42 13.40 1.15
C ALA A 51 -5.78 13.77 2.51
N ASN A 52 -6.15 13.10 3.60
CA ASN A 52 -5.59 13.33 4.93
C ASN A 52 -4.43 12.38 5.26
N ILE A 53 -4.13 11.41 4.38
CA ILE A 53 -3.01 10.50 4.59
C ILE A 53 -1.71 11.25 4.33
N LYS A 54 -0.90 11.42 5.39
CA LYS A 54 0.41 12.05 5.34
C LYS A 54 1.51 11.00 5.29
N THR A 55 2.71 11.42 4.88
CA THR A 55 3.90 10.56 4.85
C THR A 55 4.18 9.89 6.19
N ASP A 56 3.92 10.57 7.32
CA ASP A 56 4.14 10.01 8.65
C ASP A 56 3.24 8.81 8.95
N HIS A 57 1.98 8.80 8.49
CA HIS A 57 1.11 7.63 8.63
C HIS A 57 1.69 6.42 7.89
N ILE A 58 2.25 6.64 6.70
CA ILE A 58 2.87 5.57 5.91
C ILE A 58 4.16 5.08 6.56
N ARG A 59 4.97 5.99 7.14
CA ARG A 59 6.16 5.61 7.93
C ARG A 59 5.78 4.77 9.13
N SER A 60 4.81 5.19 9.92
CA SER A 60 4.30 4.43 11.06
C SER A 60 3.74 3.06 10.64
N TYR A 61 3.05 2.99 9.49
CA TYR A 61 2.59 1.72 8.92
C TYR A 61 3.74 0.79 8.56
N ILE A 62 4.76 1.29 7.86
CA ILE A 62 5.92 0.50 7.43
C ILE A 62 6.74 0.03 8.63
N ASP A 63 6.94 0.89 9.62
CA ASP A 63 7.64 0.54 10.87
C ASP A 63 6.93 -0.61 11.58
N TRP A 64 5.62 -0.50 11.79
CA TRP A 64 4.83 -1.59 12.35
C TRP A 64 4.90 -2.86 11.50
N LEU A 65 4.78 -2.75 10.18
CA LEU A 65 4.80 -3.90 9.28
C LEU A 65 6.16 -4.61 9.32
N SER A 66 7.25 -3.88 9.52
CA SER A 66 8.62 -4.41 9.52
C SER A 66 8.93 -5.33 10.70
N GLY A 67 8.22 -5.20 11.82
CA GLY A 67 8.38 -6.08 12.98
C GLY A 67 8.02 -7.55 12.70
N PRO A 68 6.80 -7.86 12.22
CA PRO A 68 6.34 -9.23 12.04
C PRO A 68 6.70 -9.90 10.70
N VAL A 69 7.25 -9.18 9.71
CA VAL A 69 7.45 -9.73 8.36
C VAL A 69 8.87 -9.62 7.82
N LYS A 70 9.19 -10.50 6.88
CA LYS A 70 10.47 -10.44 6.17
C LYS A 70 10.59 -9.13 5.39
N PRO A 71 11.80 -8.60 5.23
CA PRO A 71 12.04 -7.37 4.49
C PRO A 71 11.39 -7.38 3.09
N LYS A 72 11.49 -8.49 2.34
CA LYS A 72 10.83 -8.68 1.03
C LYS A 72 9.33 -8.35 1.03
N THR A 73 8.62 -8.71 2.10
CA THR A 73 7.20 -8.42 2.27
C THR A 73 6.95 -6.93 2.47
N VAL A 74 7.84 -6.23 3.18
CA VAL A 74 7.79 -4.77 3.35
C VAL A 74 7.93 -4.05 2.00
N ALA A 75 8.87 -4.47 1.14
CA ALA A 75 9.01 -3.89 -0.20
C ALA A 75 7.77 -4.13 -1.07
N ALA A 76 7.19 -5.34 -1.02
CA ALA A 76 5.95 -5.63 -1.75
C ALA A 76 4.79 -4.75 -1.25
N ALA A 77 4.71 -4.50 0.06
CA ALA A 77 3.72 -3.58 0.63
C ALA A 77 3.95 -2.14 0.19
N GLN A 78 5.19 -1.64 0.23
CA GLN A 78 5.53 -0.31 -0.27
C GLN A 78 5.15 -0.14 -1.75
N LEU A 79 5.35 -1.18 -2.58
CA LEU A 79 4.96 -1.16 -3.98
C LEU A 79 3.44 -1.10 -4.16
N GLY A 80 2.68 -1.88 -3.37
CA GLY A 80 1.22 -1.83 -3.35
C GLY A 80 0.69 -0.47 -2.96
N LEU A 81 1.25 0.14 -1.91
CA LEU A 81 0.87 1.48 -1.44
C LEU A 81 1.18 2.56 -2.49
N ARG A 82 2.37 2.54 -3.09
CA ARG A 82 2.74 3.48 -4.18
C ARG A 82 1.75 3.40 -5.33
N ARG A 83 1.36 2.19 -5.70
CA ARG A 83 0.39 1.99 -6.77
C ARG A 83 -1.00 2.49 -6.39
N TYR A 84 -1.42 2.29 -5.15
CA TYR A 84 -2.68 2.81 -4.65
C TYR A 84 -2.73 4.34 -4.67
N PHE A 85 -1.68 5.02 -4.19
CA PHE A 85 -1.64 6.49 -4.25
C PHE A 85 -1.54 7.01 -5.68
N ARG A 86 -0.88 6.29 -6.60
CA ARG A 86 -0.94 6.60 -8.03
C ARG A 86 -2.37 6.53 -8.56
N PHE A 87 -3.07 5.43 -8.29
CA PHE A 87 -4.48 5.26 -8.66
C PHE A 87 -5.35 6.40 -8.12
N LEU A 88 -5.19 6.80 -6.86
CA LEU A 88 -5.94 7.92 -6.28
C LEU A 88 -5.65 9.27 -6.96
N ILE A 89 -4.42 9.49 -7.44
CA ILE A 89 -4.08 10.69 -8.22
C ILE A 89 -4.76 10.64 -9.58
N ASP A 90 -4.73 9.49 -10.24
CA ASP A 90 -5.33 9.31 -11.56
C ASP A 90 -6.87 9.51 -11.50
N GLU A 91 -7.50 9.08 -10.40
CA GLU A 91 -8.92 9.33 -10.08
C GLU A 91 -9.20 10.75 -9.53
N LYS A 92 -8.16 11.59 -9.37
CA LYS A 92 -8.23 12.97 -8.83
C LYS A 92 -8.77 13.06 -7.39
N GLU A 93 -8.63 11.99 -6.62
CA GLU A 93 -9.02 11.93 -5.21
C GLU A 93 -7.99 12.61 -4.30
N ILE A 94 -6.73 12.64 -4.74
CA ILE A 94 -5.63 13.35 -4.08
C ILE A 94 -4.77 14.07 -5.12
N GLU A 95 -4.14 15.17 -4.73
CA GLU A 95 -3.26 15.96 -5.62
C GLU A 95 -1.79 15.53 -5.56
N GLN A 96 -1.36 14.95 -4.44
CA GLN A 96 0.04 14.64 -4.16
C GLN A 96 0.19 13.23 -3.61
N ASP A 97 1.27 12.54 -4.00
CA ASP A 97 1.57 11.18 -3.54
C ASP A 97 2.28 11.23 -2.17
N PRO A 98 1.62 10.87 -1.06
CA PRO A 98 2.24 10.89 0.27
C PRO A 98 3.34 9.84 0.44
N SER A 99 3.43 8.85 -0.46
CA SER A 99 4.44 7.79 -0.46
C SER A 99 5.70 8.15 -1.25
N ALA A 100 5.69 9.24 -2.03
CA ALA A 100 6.79 9.62 -2.92
C ALA A 100 8.14 9.75 -2.20
N CYS A 101 8.13 10.31 -0.99
CA CYS A 101 9.34 10.55 -0.20
C CYS A 101 9.90 9.31 0.51
N ILE A 102 9.19 8.17 0.46
CA ILE A 102 9.57 6.96 1.18
C ILE A 102 10.44 6.10 0.27
N LYS A 103 11.73 6.01 0.58
CA LYS A 103 12.65 5.13 -0.16
C LYS A 103 12.18 3.67 -0.02
N LEU A 104 12.17 2.96 -1.15
CA LEU A 104 11.98 1.51 -1.15
C LEU A 104 13.09 0.88 -0.32
N VAL A 105 12.74 -0.07 0.55
CA VAL A 105 13.75 -0.82 1.30
C VAL A 105 14.60 -1.57 0.28
N ARG A 106 15.88 -1.19 0.16
CA ARG A 106 16.86 -1.89 -0.68
C ARG A 106 17.40 -3.05 0.15
N PHE A 107 17.11 -4.28 -0.24
CA PHE A 107 17.74 -5.43 0.40
C PHE A 107 19.17 -5.57 -0.12
N ARG A 108 20.13 -5.68 0.80
CA ARG A 108 21.32 -6.46 0.52
C ARG A 108 20.86 -7.91 0.50
N THR A 109 20.91 -8.55 -0.66
CA THR A 109 20.82 -10.01 -0.72
C THR A 109 22.03 -10.50 0.07
N ASP A 110 21.82 -11.12 1.23
CA ASP A 110 22.91 -11.88 1.85
C ASP A 110 23.40 -12.89 0.80
N PRO A 111 24.70 -12.93 0.47
CA PRO A 111 25.20 -13.86 -0.53
C PRO A 111 24.81 -15.27 -0.10
N GLN A 112 24.30 -16.04 -1.07
CA GLN A 112 23.89 -17.42 -0.86
C GLN A 112 25.07 -18.19 -0.24
N PRO A 113 24.87 -18.98 0.83
CA PRO A 113 25.98 -19.71 1.45
C PRO A 113 26.61 -20.63 0.40
N THR A 114 27.92 -20.48 0.21
CA THR A 114 28.69 -21.36 -0.67
C THR A 114 28.72 -22.73 -0.01
N TYR A 115 28.03 -23.71 -0.61
CA TYR A 115 28.21 -25.10 -0.21
C TYR A 115 29.60 -25.52 -0.68
N THR A 116 30.52 -25.71 0.26
CA THR A 116 31.77 -26.44 0.02
C THR A 116 31.45 -27.93 -0.01
N ASN A 117 31.75 -28.58 -1.14
CA ASN A 117 31.71 -30.04 -1.30
C ASN A 117 32.75 -30.74 -0.44
#